data_AF-A0AAN5CKF2-F1
#
_entry.id   AF-A0AAN5CKF2-F1
#
_cell.length_a   1.000
_cell.length_b   1.000
_cell.length_c   1.000
_cell.angle_alpha   90.00
_cell.angle_beta   90.00
_cell.angle_gamma   90.00
#
_symmetry.space_group_name_H-M   'P 1'
#
loop_
_entity.id
_entity.type
_entity.pdbx_description
1 polymer ?
#
loop_
_entity_poly.entity_id
_entity_poly.type
_entity_poly.pdbx_seq_one_letter_code
_entity_poly.pdbx_strand_id
1 'polypeptide(L)'
;HCRQNGALSMAEKYEYDLSKAQLKASSSTSALLAGFAMVCLVELQYDKDTPHWLLVVLGVVTALLVSVHLLALMMSTCILPYMQASGATHDSPHIRLKFYIDLSWLFSTCIGLILFLVEIGLIFYVKFRSIGFEEAGWITTAILVPVLFIFVMISCFLHRSRASHTIDRIDRKMSGLRHMLSSSEQNIAMLKVV
;
A
#
# COMPACT_ATOMS: atom_id res chain seq x y z
N HIS A 1 -31.88 8.10 -25.09
CA HIS A 1 -30.65 7.28 -24.94
C HIS A 1 -29.40 8.17 -24.98
N CYS A 2 -29.38 9.31 -24.24
CA CYS A 2 -28.31 10.33 -24.34
C CYS A 2 -28.07 11.07 -23.00
N ARG A 3 -28.22 10.39 -21.86
CA ARG A 3 -28.03 10.98 -20.52
C ARG A 3 -27.08 10.18 -19.60
N GLN A 4 -26.58 9.04 -20.06
CA GLN A 4 -25.72 8.14 -19.27
C GLN A 4 -24.21 8.41 -19.49
N ASN A 5 -23.82 8.98 -20.63
CA ASN A 5 -22.41 9.20 -20.98
C ASN A 5 -21.76 10.38 -20.22
N GLY A 6 -22.55 11.38 -19.79
CA GLY A 6 -22.02 12.52 -19.04
C GLY A 6 -21.68 12.20 -17.58
N ALA A 7 -22.42 11.28 -16.96
CA ALA A 7 -22.19 10.85 -15.58
C ALA A 7 -20.98 9.91 -15.45
N LEU A 8 -20.78 9.01 -16.43
CA LEU A 8 -19.58 8.16 -16.49
C LEU A 8 -18.31 9.02 -16.61
N SER A 9 -18.30 10.01 -17.53
CA SER A 9 -17.16 10.89 -17.75
C SER A 9 -16.79 11.74 -16.52
N MET A 10 -17.78 12.20 -15.75
CA MET A 10 -17.51 12.93 -14.49
C MET A 10 -16.96 12.03 -13.39
N ALA A 11 -17.47 10.79 -13.26
CA ALA A 11 -16.95 9.82 -12.30
C ALA A 11 -15.51 9.42 -12.63
N GLU A 12 -15.19 9.18 -13.90
CA GLU A 12 -13.83 8.87 -14.36
C GLU A 12 -12.85 10.02 -14.10
N LYS A 13 -13.29 11.27 -14.38
CA LYS A 13 -12.49 12.45 -14.10
C LYS A 13 -12.22 12.62 -12.60
N TYR A 14 -13.24 12.36 -11.77
CA TYR A 14 -13.10 12.38 -10.31
C TYR A 14 -12.13 11.30 -9.80
N GLU A 15 -12.23 10.06 -10.29
CA GLU A 15 -11.30 8.98 -9.92
C GLU A 15 -9.86 9.29 -10.34
N TYR A 16 -9.67 9.90 -11.51
CA TYR A 16 -8.37 10.35 -11.99
C TYR A 16 -7.77 11.44 -11.09
N ASP A 17 -8.53 12.49 -10.80
CA ASP A 17 -8.07 13.59 -9.96
C ASP A 17 -7.80 13.13 -8.52
N LEU A 18 -8.63 12.24 -7.98
CA LEU A 18 -8.43 11.61 -6.67
C LEU A 18 -7.15 10.77 -6.63
N SER A 19 -6.95 9.89 -7.61
CA SER A 19 -5.75 9.04 -7.68
C SER A 19 -4.48 9.88 -7.81
N LYS A 20 -4.52 10.95 -8.62
CA LYS A 20 -3.41 11.88 -8.80
C LYS A 20 -3.08 12.63 -7.50
N ALA A 21 -4.10 13.09 -6.78
CA ALA A 21 -3.93 13.74 -5.49
C ALA A 21 -3.36 12.78 -4.44
N GLN A 22 -3.85 11.53 -4.40
CA GLN A 22 -3.36 10.48 -3.50
C GLN A 22 -1.89 10.15 -3.74
N LEU A 23 -1.47 9.96 -4.99
CA LEU A 23 -0.06 9.67 -5.33
C LEU A 23 0.87 10.82 -4.93
N LYS A 24 0.47 12.07 -5.17
CA LYS A 24 1.26 13.24 -4.78
C LYS A 24 1.40 13.34 -3.26
N ALA A 25 0.31 13.15 -2.53
CA ALA A 25 0.30 13.16 -1.07
C ALA A 25 1.11 12.00 -0.48
N SER A 26 1.01 10.80 -1.07
CA SER A 26 1.76 9.62 -0.65
C SER A 26 3.26 9.76 -0.85
N SER A 27 3.65 10.31 -1.99
CA SER A 27 5.05 10.55 -2.30
C SER A 27 5.67 11.54 -1.32
N SER A 28 5.00 12.67 -1.08
CA SER A 28 5.50 13.67 -0.13
C SER A 28 5.54 13.15 1.31
N THR A 29 4.49 12.46 1.77
CA THR A 29 4.45 11.90 3.12
C THR A 29 5.49 10.80 3.32
N SER A 30 5.67 9.89 2.36
CA SER A 30 6.68 8.83 2.45
C SER A 30 8.10 9.37 2.51
N ALA A 31 8.42 10.38 1.70
CA ALA A 31 9.74 11.01 1.71
C ALA A 31 10.01 11.72 3.05
N LEU A 32 9.02 12.44 3.58
CA LEU A 32 9.15 13.13 4.87
C LEU A 32 9.31 12.13 6.02
N LEU A 33 8.45 11.11 6.12
CA LEU A 33 8.49 10.12 7.19
C LEU A 33 9.82 9.34 7.20
N ALA A 34 10.27 8.87 6.03
CA ALA A 34 11.55 8.18 5.91
C ALA A 34 12.74 9.09 6.26
N GLY A 35 12.70 10.36 5.81
CA GLY A 35 13.73 11.34 6.13
C GLY A 35 13.80 11.65 7.63
N PHE A 36 12.65 11.89 8.27
CA PHE A 36 12.59 12.14 9.72
C PHE A 36 13.05 10.94 10.53
N ALA A 37 12.65 9.72 10.16
CA ALA A 37 13.10 8.49 10.83
C ALA A 37 14.62 8.32 10.71
N MET A 38 15.18 8.53 9.51
CA MET A 38 16.62 8.45 9.27
C MET A 38 17.40 9.50 10.08
N VAL A 39 16.92 10.75 10.12
CA VAL A 39 17.55 11.82 10.92
C VAL A 39 17.48 11.49 12.42
N CYS A 40 16.34 11.01 12.93
CA CYS A 40 16.24 10.59 14.32
C CYS A 40 17.20 9.45 14.66
N LEU A 41 17.38 8.47 13.76
CA LEU A 41 18.31 7.36 13.97
C LEU A 41 19.75 7.85 14.13
N VAL A 42 20.22 8.75 13.26
CA VAL A 42 21.61 9.24 13.32
C VAL A 42 21.86 10.19 14.49
N GLU A 43 20.84 10.92 14.93
CA GLU A 43 20.88 11.80 16.11
C GLU A 43 20.61 11.05 17.42
N LEU A 44 20.24 9.76 17.36
CA LEU A 44 19.91 8.98 18.55
C LEU A 44 21.16 8.68 19.36
N GLN A 45 21.26 9.31 20.53
CA GLN A 45 22.27 8.99 21.52
C GLN A 45 21.83 7.79 22.37
N TYR A 46 22.64 6.74 22.37
CA TYR A 46 22.48 5.55 23.18
C TYR A 46 23.71 5.36 24.07
N ASP A 47 23.52 4.74 25.23
CA ASP A 47 24.62 4.42 26.13
C ASP A 47 25.23 3.04 25.82
N LYS A 48 26.47 2.79 26.25
CA LYS A 48 27.15 1.49 26.07
C LYS A 48 26.43 0.34 26.75
N ASP A 49 25.67 0.62 27.81
CA ASP A 49 24.88 -0.38 28.53
C ASP A 49 23.56 -0.72 27.78
N THR A 50 23.27 -0.05 26.67
CA THR A 50 22.12 -0.38 25.82
C THR A 50 22.31 -1.75 25.21
N PRO A 51 21.32 -2.67 25.34
CA PRO A 51 21.48 -4.02 24.82
C PRO A 51 21.66 -4.03 23.30
N HIS A 52 22.69 -4.72 22.83
CA HIS A 52 23.04 -4.83 21.41
C HIS A 52 21.88 -5.33 20.53
N TRP A 53 21.07 -6.27 21.05
CA TRP A 53 19.92 -6.80 20.30
C TRP A 53 18.90 -5.71 19.96
N LEU A 54 18.71 -4.71 20.83
CA LEU A 54 17.76 -3.62 20.62
C LEU A 54 18.25 -2.67 19.53
N LEU A 55 19.56 -2.37 19.49
CA LEU A 55 20.18 -1.57 18.45
C LEU A 55 20.12 -2.28 17.08
N VAL A 56 20.30 -3.60 17.06
CA VAL A 56 20.12 -4.40 15.84
C VAL A 56 18.67 -4.34 15.36
N VAL A 57 17.69 -4.52 16.25
CA VAL A 57 16.27 -4.43 15.91
C VAL A 57 15.93 -3.04 15.38
N LEU A 58 16.40 -1.97 16.04
CA LEU A 58 16.22 -0.59 15.57
C LEU A 58 16.77 -0.43 14.15
N GLY A 59 18.03 -0.80 13.89
CA GLY A 59 18.62 -0.67 12.55
C GLY A 59 17.88 -1.47 11.47
N VAL A 60 17.41 -2.69 11.79
CA VAL A 60 16.61 -3.50 10.86
C VAL A 60 15.27 -2.85 10.58
N VAL A 61 14.57 -2.32 11.60
CA VAL A 61 13.29 -1.64 11.44
C VAL A 61 13.45 -0.37 10.61
N THR A 62 14.45 0.48 10.87
CA THR A 62 14.71 1.67 10.06
C THR A 62 15.01 1.31 8.60
N ALA A 63 15.81 0.26 8.35
CA ALA A 63 16.13 -0.18 7.00
C ALA A 63 14.89 -0.67 6.24
N LEU A 64 14.03 -1.46 6.90
CA LEU A 64 12.76 -1.91 6.32
C LEU A 64 11.81 -0.74 6.08
N LEU A 65 11.70 0.20 7.01
CA LEU A 65 10.88 1.41 6.92
C LEU A 65 11.26 2.22 5.68
N VAL A 66 12.54 2.55 5.54
CA VAL A 66 13.06 3.30 4.38
C VAL A 66 12.81 2.52 3.10
N SER A 67 13.10 1.21 3.08
CA SER A 67 12.90 0.36 1.90
C SER A 67 11.45 0.35 1.42
N VAL A 68 10.49 0.22 2.34
CA VAL A 68 9.06 0.19 2.03
C VAL A 68 8.55 1.55 1.54
N HIS A 69 9.03 2.66 2.12
CA HIS A 69 8.69 3.99 1.62
C HIS A 69 9.29 4.27 0.24
N LEU A 70 10.51 3.79 -0.05
CA LEU A 70 11.09 3.85 -1.39
C LEU A 70 10.31 2.98 -2.39
N LEU A 71 9.80 1.82 -1.97
CA LEU A 71 8.91 0.99 -2.80
C LEU A 71 7.61 1.74 -3.14
N ALA A 72 6.98 2.42 -2.17
CA ALA A 72 5.79 3.24 -2.41
C ALA A 72 6.07 4.40 -3.37
N LEU A 73 7.24 5.03 -3.26
CA LEU A 73 7.71 6.08 -4.18
C LEU A 73 7.94 5.57 -5.60
N MET A 74 8.59 4.41 -5.74
CA MET A 74 8.82 3.77 -7.03
C MET A 74 7.49 3.43 -7.70
N MET A 75 6.56 2.83 -6.96
CA MET A 75 5.22 2.53 -7.47
C MET A 75 4.47 3.81 -7.89
N SER A 76 4.56 4.89 -7.10
CA SER A 76 3.95 6.18 -7.45
C SER A 76 4.54 6.78 -8.73
N THR A 77 5.85 6.62 -8.93
CA THR A 77 6.58 7.08 -10.13
C THR A 77 6.16 6.29 -11.36
N CYS A 78 5.96 4.98 -11.22
CA CYS A 78 5.55 4.11 -12.32
C CYS A 78 4.05 4.28 -12.69
N ILE A 79 3.18 4.65 -11.74
CA ILE A 79 1.74 4.83 -11.98
C ILE A 79 1.41 6.15 -12.69
N LEU A 80 2.16 7.22 -12.43
CA LEU A 80 1.89 8.54 -12.98
C LEU A 80 1.87 8.60 -14.53
N PRO A 81 2.87 8.08 -15.26
CA PRO A 81 2.84 8.08 -16.73
C PRO A 81 1.74 7.16 -17.27
N TYR A 82 1.48 6.04 -16.60
CA TYR A 82 0.40 5.13 -16.96
C TYR A 82 -0.97 5.84 -16.86
N MET A 83 -1.20 6.61 -15.80
CA MET A 83 -2.43 7.38 -15.62
C MET A 83 -2.61 8.45 -16.70
N GLN A 84 -1.54 9.11 -17.12
CA GLN A 84 -1.58 10.13 -18.18
C GLN A 84 -1.82 9.52 -19.56
N ALA A 85 -1.24 8.34 -19.84
CA ALA A 85 -1.38 7.66 -21.11
C ALA A 85 -2.76 6.96 -21.29
N SER A 86 -3.41 6.56 -20.20
CA SER A 86 -4.69 5.83 -20.24
C SER A 86 -5.93 6.73 -20.42
N GLY A 87 -5.77 8.04 -20.63
CA GLY A 87 -6.89 8.95 -20.88
C GLY A 87 -7.67 8.59 -22.15
N ALA A 88 -8.97 8.32 -21.99
CA ALA A 88 -10.00 8.20 -23.03
C ALA A 88 -10.00 6.96 -23.96
N THR A 89 -9.45 5.81 -23.56
CA THR A 89 -9.73 4.55 -24.28
C THR A 89 -9.87 3.39 -23.31
N HIS A 90 -11.12 3.14 -22.89
CA HIS A 90 -11.52 2.12 -21.94
C HIS A 90 -11.71 0.76 -22.62
N ASP A 91 -10.67 0.24 -23.26
CA ASP A 91 -10.69 -1.10 -23.83
C ASP A 91 -9.37 -1.81 -23.56
N SER A 92 -9.44 -3.05 -23.03
CA SER A 92 -8.34 -4.04 -22.88
C SER A 92 -7.78 -4.23 -21.44
N PRO A 93 -7.09 -5.36 -21.14
CA PRO A 93 -6.86 -5.93 -19.80
C PRO A 93 -5.98 -5.12 -18.83
N HIS A 94 -5.59 -3.91 -19.22
CA HIS A 94 -4.79 -2.95 -18.49
C HIS A 94 -5.44 -2.49 -17.16
N ILE A 95 -6.78 -2.44 -17.07
CA ILE A 95 -7.50 -2.09 -15.82
C ILE A 95 -7.15 -3.05 -14.66
N ARG A 96 -6.87 -4.33 -14.94
CA ARG A 96 -6.52 -5.31 -13.90
C ARG A 96 -5.09 -5.11 -13.41
N LEU A 97 -4.18 -4.71 -14.30
CA LEU A 97 -2.79 -4.44 -13.96
C LEU A 97 -2.69 -3.18 -13.10
N LYS A 98 -3.36 -2.08 -13.47
CA LYS A 98 -3.38 -0.86 -12.66
C LYS A 98 -3.96 -1.09 -11.27
N PHE A 99 -5.07 -1.83 -11.15
CA PHE A 99 -5.63 -2.15 -9.84
C PHE A 99 -4.65 -2.91 -8.93
N TYR A 100 -3.86 -3.84 -9.48
CA TYR A 100 -2.84 -4.56 -8.72
C TYR A 100 -1.69 -3.66 -8.28
N ILE A 101 -1.26 -2.74 -9.15
CA ILE A 101 -0.20 -1.77 -8.84
C ILE A 101 -0.69 -0.79 -7.74
N ASP A 102 -1.91 -0.27 -7.86
CA ASP A 102 -2.52 0.62 -6.86
C ASP A 102 -2.67 -0.10 -5.50
N LEU A 103 -3.03 -1.39 -5.52
CA LEU A 103 -3.12 -2.22 -4.31
C LEU A 103 -1.74 -2.41 -3.66
N SER A 104 -0.72 -2.71 -4.47
CA SER A 104 0.66 -2.89 -4.00
C SER A 104 1.23 -1.60 -3.40
N TRP A 105 0.90 -0.46 -4.00
CA TRP A 105 1.24 0.87 -3.49
C TRP A 105 0.57 1.15 -2.14
N LEU A 106 -0.73 0.89 -2.02
CA LEU A 106 -1.46 1.07 -0.75
C LEU A 106 -0.89 0.16 0.35
N PHE A 107 -0.61 -1.10 0.04
CA PHE A 107 -0.02 -2.06 0.98
C PHE A 107 1.36 -1.62 1.47
N SER A 108 2.21 -1.15 0.57
CA SER A 108 3.53 -0.61 0.92
C SER A 108 3.39 0.60 1.84
N THR A 109 2.44 1.50 1.55
CA THR A 109 2.19 2.67 2.42
C THR A 109 1.70 2.26 3.80
N CYS A 110 0.78 1.29 3.90
CA CYS A 110 0.28 0.78 5.17
C CYS A 110 1.38 0.13 6.02
N ILE A 111 2.21 -0.74 5.42
CA ILE A 111 3.35 -1.35 6.11
C ILE A 111 4.34 -0.27 6.55
N GLY A 112 4.63 0.71 5.70
CA GLY A 112 5.53 1.82 6.05
C GLY A 112 5.05 2.58 7.28
N LEU A 113 3.74 2.87 7.39
CA LEU A 113 3.16 3.52 8.56
C LEU A 113 3.25 2.66 9.84
N ILE A 114 3.03 1.35 9.72
CA ILE A 114 3.20 0.39 10.84
C ILE A 114 4.65 0.38 11.30
N LEU A 115 5.61 0.27 10.37
CA LEU A 115 7.04 0.30 10.67
C LEU A 115 7.45 1.63 11.29
N PHE A 116 6.92 2.75 10.81
CA PHE A 116 7.17 4.07 11.38
C PHE A 116 6.69 4.20 12.83
N LEU A 117 5.54 3.60 13.15
CA LEU A 117 5.04 3.58 14.52
C LEU A 117 5.91 2.73 15.45
N VAL A 118 6.37 1.56 14.96
CA VAL A 118 7.31 0.70 15.69
C VAL A 118 8.65 1.40 15.90
N GLU A 119 9.17 2.06 14.87
CA GLU A 119 10.41 2.82 14.91
C GLU A 119 10.39 3.90 16.00
N ILE A 120 9.33 4.71 16.05
CA ILE A 120 9.16 5.73 17.10
C ILE A 120 9.15 5.09 18.50
N GLY A 121 8.48 3.95 18.66
CA GLY A 121 8.47 3.21 19.93
C GLY A 121 9.87 2.76 20.35
N LEU A 122 10.64 2.20 19.41
CA LEU A 122 12.02 1.77 19.67
C LEU A 122 12.93 2.96 20.01
N ILE A 123 12.82 4.07 19.29
CA ILE A 123 13.59 5.29 19.55
C ILE A 123 13.33 5.79 20.97
N PHE A 124 12.05 5.92 21.37
CA PHE A 124 11.72 6.35 22.73
C PHE A 124 12.24 5.37 23.78
N TYR A 125 12.08 4.07 23.55
CA TYR A 125 12.56 3.05 24.46
C TYR A 125 14.09 3.15 24.68
N VAL A 126 14.87 3.27 23.61
CA VAL A 126 16.33 3.47 23.68
C VAL A 126 16.68 4.79 24.37
N LYS A 127 15.97 5.88 24.02
CA LYS A 127 16.25 7.21 24.57
C LYS A 127 15.99 7.29 26.07
N PHE A 128 14.86 6.78 26.56
CA PHE A 128 14.53 6.81 27.98
C PHE A 128 15.44 5.91 28.82
N ARG A 129 15.87 4.77 28.25
CA ARG A 129 16.88 3.90 28.87
C ARG A 129 18.23 4.60 29.01
N SER A 130 18.66 5.35 28.00
CA SER A 130 19.90 6.16 28.04
C SER A 130 19.89 7.24 29.14
N ILE A 131 18.71 7.76 29.51
CA ILE A 131 18.55 8.76 30.58
C ILE A 131 18.36 8.07 31.96
N GLY A 132 18.28 6.73 32.03
CA GLY A 132 18.07 5.98 33.27
C GLY A 132 16.61 5.92 33.74
N PHE A 133 15.64 6.31 32.89
CA PHE A 133 14.20 6.25 33.19
C PHE A 133 13.53 5.11 32.41
N GLU A 134 13.88 3.86 32.72
CA GLU A 134 13.36 2.69 31.99
C GLU A 134 11.83 2.56 32.03
N GLU A 135 11.21 2.94 33.14
CA GLU A 135 9.75 2.92 33.32
C GLU A 135 9.03 3.77 32.27
N ALA A 136 9.59 4.94 31.90
CA ALA A 136 9.02 5.80 30.88
C ALA A 136 9.06 5.15 29.49
N GLY A 137 10.11 4.35 29.20
CA GLY A 137 10.22 3.58 27.97
C GLY A 137 9.12 2.52 27.85
N TRP A 138 8.82 1.81 28.94
CA TRP A 138 7.73 0.83 28.97
C TRP A 138 6.36 1.48 28.82
N ILE A 139 6.10 2.58 29.52
CA ILE A 139 4.81 3.29 29.45
C ILE A 139 4.56 3.84 28.05
N THR A 140 5.56 4.49 27.43
CA THR A 140 5.43 5.03 26.07
C THR A 140 5.21 3.93 25.03
N THR A 141 5.94 2.83 25.15
CA THR A 141 5.73 1.65 24.28
C THR A 141 4.32 1.08 24.46
N ALA A 142 3.83 0.96 25.69
CA ALA A 142 2.49 0.44 25.98
C ALA A 142 1.37 1.30 25.37
N ILE A 143 1.53 2.63 25.35
CA ILE A 143 0.57 3.55 24.71
C ILE A 143 0.55 3.38 23.19
N LEU A 144 1.66 2.99 22.56
CA LEU A 144 1.73 2.75 21.12
C LEU A 144 1.11 1.42 20.69
N VAL A 145 1.04 0.43 21.58
CA VAL A 145 0.44 -0.90 21.29
C VAL A 145 -1.00 -0.82 20.76
N PRO A 146 -1.96 -0.12 21.40
CA PRO A 146 -3.33 -0.05 20.88
C PRO A 146 -3.40 0.66 19.53
N VAL A 147 -2.55 1.67 19.30
CA VAL A 147 -2.46 2.36 18.02
C VAL A 147 -1.98 1.39 16.95
N LEU A 148 -0.91 0.64 17.24
CA LEU A 148 -0.38 -0.40 16.36
C LEU A 148 -1.43 -1.47 16.03
N PHE A 149 -2.18 -1.93 17.04
CA PHE A 149 -3.25 -2.90 16.84
C PHE A 149 -4.34 -2.39 15.90
N ILE A 150 -4.77 -1.13 16.05
CA ILE A 150 -5.75 -0.52 15.15
C ILE A 150 -5.18 -0.43 13.72
N PHE A 151 -3.93 0.01 13.55
CA PHE A 151 -3.29 0.08 12.24
C PHE A 151 -3.15 -1.29 11.57
N VAL A 152 -2.80 -2.32 12.33
CA VAL A 152 -2.74 -3.71 11.86
C VAL A 152 -4.13 -4.21 11.48
N MET A 153 -5.14 -3.97 12.32
CA MET A 153 -6.53 -4.35 12.03
C MET A 153 -7.04 -3.70 10.75
N ILE A 154 -6.78 -2.40 10.56
CA ILE A 154 -7.14 -1.67 9.34
C ILE A 154 -6.35 -2.22 8.14
N SER A 155 -5.05 -2.47 8.27
CA SER A 155 -4.24 -3.05 7.21
C SER A 155 -4.72 -4.45 6.82
N CYS A 156 -5.02 -5.30 7.79
CA CYS A 156 -5.58 -6.63 7.56
C CYS A 156 -6.98 -6.55 6.93
N PHE A 157 -7.83 -5.64 7.40
CA PHE A 157 -9.15 -5.42 6.82
C PHE A 157 -9.05 -4.95 5.37
N LEU A 158 -8.19 -3.99 5.07
CA LEU A 158 -7.93 -3.51 3.71
C LEU A 158 -7.37 -4.62 2.84
N HIS A 159 -6.38 -5.37 3.34
CA HIS A 159 -5.81 -6.52 2.62
C HIS A 159 -6.89 -7.57 2.31
N ARG A 160 -7.72 -7.91 3.29
CA ARG A 160 -8.75 -8.96 3.17
C ARG A 160 -9.94 -8.53 2.33
N SER A 161 -10.47 -7.33 2.54
CA SER A 161 -11.57 -6.74 1.75
C SER A 161 -11.15 -6.63 0.29
N ARG A 162 -9.95 -6.13 0.00
CA ARG A 162 -9.45 -6.00 -1.37
C ARG A 162 -9.08 -7.34 -2.00
N ALA A 163 -8.55 -8.31 -1.23
CA ALA A 163 -8.34 -9.67 -1.70
C ALA A 163 -9.65 -10.37 -2.08
N SER A 164 -10.69 -10.24 -1.25
CA SER A 164 -12.03 -10.80 -1.54
C SER A 164 -12.59 -10.23 -2.85
N HIS A 165 -12.55 -8.90 -3.00
CA HIS A 165 -13.01 -8.25 -4.23
C HIS A 165 -12.15 -8.61 -5.47
N THR A 166 -10.87 -8.92 -5.27
CA THR A 166 -9.97 -9.37 -6.34
C THR A 166 -10.37 -10.77 -6.79
N ILE A 167 -10.63 -11.69 -5.85
CA ILE A 167 -11.07 -13.06 -6.12
C ILE A 167 -12.42 -13.07 -6.82
N ASP A 168 -13.41 -12.34 -6.30
CA ASP A 168 -14.75 -12.26 -6.91
C ASP A 168 -14.70 -11.70 -8.35
N ARG A 169 -13.78 -10.77 -8.61
CA ARG A 169 -13.60 -10.18 -9.94
C ARG A 169 -12.87 -11.12 -10.89
N ILE A 170 -11.97 -11.97 -10.40
CA ILE A 170 -11.30 -13.00 -11.19
C ILE A 170 -12.29 -14.11 -11.57
N ASP A 171 -13.12 -14.54 -10.62
CA ASP A 171 -14.12 -15.60 -10.81
C ASP A 171 -15.19 -15.21 -11.85
N ARG A 172 -15.71 -13.98 -11.78
CA ARG A 172 -16.62 -13.44 -12.81
C ARG A 172 -15.99 -13.36 -14.21
N LYS A 173 -14.68 -13.17 -14.32
CA LYS A 173 -13.99 -13.19 -15.61
C LYS A 173 -13.73 -14.60 -16.11
N MET A 174 -13.42 -15.54 -15.22
CA MET A 174 -13.21 -16.94 -15.58
C MET A 174 -14.51 -17.57 -16.09
N SER A 175 -15.64 -17.27 -15.46
CA SER A 175 -16.97 -17.67 -15.93
C SER A 175 -17.33 -17.07 -17.29
N GLY A 176 -17.03 -15.78 -17.53
CA GLY A 176 -17.23 -15.15 -18.84
C GLY A 176 -16.38 -15.76 -19.96
N LEU A 177 -15.11 -16.07 -19.68
CA LEU A 177 -14.21 -16.71 -20.65
C LEU A 177 -14.65 -18.16 -20.96
N ARG A 178 -15.10 -18.88 -19.93
CA ARG A 178 -15.65 -20.23 -20.07
C ARG A 178 -16.91 -20.24 -20.94
N HIS A 179 -17.78 -19.24 -20.78
CA HIS A 179 -18.98 -19.09 -21.61
C HIS A 179 -18.66 -18.79 -23.08
N MET A 180 -17.64 -17.98 -23.35
CA MET A 180 -17.18 -17.69 -24.71
C MET A 180 -16.58 -18.92 -25.40
N LEU A 181 -15.79 -19.71 -24.67
CA LEU A 181 -15.24 -20.97 -25.16
C LEU A 181 -16.36 -21.97 -25.50
N SER A 182 -17.33 -22.17 -24.61
CA SER A 182 -18.45 -23.10 -24.88
C SER A 182 -19.31 -22.66 -26.07
N SER A 183 -19.52 -21.35 -26.24
CA SER A 183 -20.26 -20.83 -27.39
C SER A 183 -19.49 -20.99 -28.70
N SER A 184 -18.15 -20.83 -28.68
CA SER A 184 -17.30 -21.08 -29.83
C SER A 184 -17.26 -22.56 -30.20
N GLU A 185 -17.19 -23.49 -29.23
CA GLU A 185 -17.28 -24.93 -29.49
C GLU A 185 -18.63 -25.33 -30.10
N GLN A 186 -19.74 -24.78 -29.61
CA GLN A 186 -21.07 -25.02 -30.18
C GLN A 186 -21.18 -24.52 -31.63
N ASN A 187 -20.61 -23.34 -31.93
CA ASN A 187 -20.59 -22.81 -33.29
C ASN A 187 -19.74 -23.67 -34.24
N ILE A 188 -18.61 -24.19 -33.77
CA ILE A 188 -17.76 -25.11 -34.56
C ILE A 188 -18.47 -26.45 -34.79
N ALA A 189 -19.20 -26.97 -33.79
CA ALA A 189 -19.98 -28.19 -33.94
C ALA A 189 -21.10 -28.04 -34.98
N MET A 190 -21.80 -26.90 -34.99
CA MET A 190 -22.82 -26.58 -36.01
C MET A 190 -22.24 -26.50 -37.43
N LEU A 191 -21.02 -25.94 -37.58
CA LEU A 191 -20.32 -25.85 -38.86
C LEU A 191 -19.84 -27.20 -39.43
N LYS A 192 -19.69 -28.24 -38.61
CA LYS A 192 -19.30 -29.59 -39.06
C LYS A 192 -20.49 -30.46 -39.51
N VAL A 193 -21.72 -30.01 -39.27
CA VAL A 193 -22.96 -30.77 -39.59
C VAL A 193 -23.55 -30.34 -40.95
N VAL A 194 -23.05 -29.24 -41.52
CA VAL A 194 -23.37 -28.76 -42.89
C VAL A 194 -22.29 -29.23 -43.86
#